data_AF-A0AAD9Y0C2-F1
#
_entry.id   AF-A0AAD9Y0C2-F1
#
_cell.length_a   1.000
_cell.length_b   1.000
_cell.length_c   1.000
_cell.angle_alpha   90.00
_cell.angle_beta   90.00
_cell.angle_gamma   90.00
#
_symmetry.space_group_name_H-M   'P 1'
#
loop_
_entity.id
_entity.type
_entity.pdbx_description
1 polymer ?
#
loop_
_entity_poly.entity_id
_entity_poly.type
_entity_poly.pdbx_seq_one_letter_code
_entity_poly.pdbx_strand_id
1 'polypeptide(L)'
;MDHLLRDKFRNAPFQPTIHGQLNPTYLAVAARGYQIQSSVLRIPDRYGWFTPGSPRLQCRQGAAMSLYLFLVVFLTALYGYTLFRCKYVHKRRTEEMEWMFGTSLAIVVFLPWLAMYHDPRRAPDYEWKDWGNRRKE
;
A
#
# COMPACT_ATOMS: atom_id res chain seq x y z
N MET A 1 -0.77 -14.83 23.52
CA MET A 1 -0.35 -13.92 22.42
C MET A 1 -0.59 -12.49 22.88
N ASP A 2 0.51 -11.85 23.26
CA ASP A 2 0.56 -10.81 24.29
C ASP A 2 -0.06 -9.48 23.89
N HIS A 3 -0.68 -8.85 24.88
CA HIS A 3 -1.24 -7.50 24.88
C HIS A 3 -0.26 -6.45 24.34
N LEU A 4 1.05 -6.64 24.57
CA LEU A 4 2.13 -5.80 24.03
C LEU A 4 2.25 -5.84 22.50
N LEU A 5 2.09 -7.01 21.88
CA LEU A 5 2.13 -7.12 20.41
C LEU A 5 0.88 -6.47 19.81
N ARG A 6 -0.27 -6.62 20.47
CA ARG A 6 -1.54 -6.03 20.03
C ARG A 6 -1.47 -4.50 20.00
N ASP A 7 -0.84 -3.89 21.00
CA ASP A 7 -0.66 -2.44 21.06
C ASP A 7 0.41 -1.92 20.08
N LYS A 8 1.50 -2.68 19.84
CA LYS A 8 2.45 -2.34 18.77
C LYS A 8 1.79 -2.34 17.39
N PHE A 9 0.96 -3.33 17.10
CA PHE A 9 0.19 -3.34 15.86
C PHE A 9 -0.82 -2.19 15.83
N ARG A 10 -1.53 -1.90 16.92
CA ARG A 10 -2.51 -0.81 17.03
C ARG A 10 -1.92 0.56 16.71
N ASN A 11 -0.65 0.78 17.06
CA ASN A 11 0.06 2.05 16.83
C ASN A 11 0.98 2.02 15.60
N ALA A 12 0.89 0.98 14.77
CA ALA A 12 1.68 0.90 13.55
C ALA A 12 1.33 2.04 12.59
N PRO A 13 2.31 2.63 11.88
CA PRO A 13 2.03 3.56 10.81
C PRO A 13 1.17 2.86 9.74
N PHE A 14 0.28 3.61 9.08
CA PHE A 14 -0.65 3.10 8.04
C PHE A 14 -1.81 2.23 8.55
N GLN A 15 -2.29 2.49 9.76
CA GLN A 15 -3.53 1.92 10.28
C GLN A 15 -4.77 2.44 9.50
N PRO A 16 -5.59 1.57 8.89
CA PRO A 16 -6.83 1.97 8.21
C PRO A 16 -7.91 2.46 9.19
N THR A 17 -7.71 2.29 10.49
CA THR A 17 -8.62 2.84 11.50
C THR A 17 -7.89 3.55 12.60
N ILE A 18 -8.51 4.61 13.11
CA ILE A 18 -8.05 5.37 14.26
C ILE A 18 -9.17 5.32 15.29
N HIS A 19 -8.87 4.90 16.52
CA HIS A 19 -9.85 4.79 17.63
C HIS A 19 -11.14 4.00 17.29
N GLY A 20 -11.04 2.96 16.46
CA GLY A 20 -12.19 2.14 16.06
C GLY A 20 -13.05 2.75 14.95
N GLN A 21 -12.70 3.94 14.44
CA GLN A 21 -13.31 4.58 13.28
C GLN A 21 -12.41 4.48 12.05
N LEU A 22 -12.99 4.53 10.86
CA LEU A 22 -12.24 4.56 9.60
C LEU A 22 -11.39 5.83 9.53
N ASN A 23 -10.14 5.68 9.10
CA ASN A 23 -9.24 6.81 8.96
C ASN A 23 -9.71 7.69 7.77
N PRO A 24 -10.14 8.94 8.01
CA PRO A 24 -10.68 9.81 6.96
C PRO A 24 -9.62 10.16 5.91
N THR A 25 -8.34 10.21 6.29
CA THR A 25 -7.24 10.49 5.38
C THR A 25 -7.10 9.39 4.33
N TYR A 26 -7.11 8.12 4.73
CA TYR A 26 -6.98 7.01 3.79
C TYR A 26 -8.23 6.82 2.94
N LEU A 27 -9.41 7.17 3.45
CA LEU A 27 -10.63 7.26 2.63
C LEU A 27 -10.48 8.32 1.53
N ALA A 28 -9.99 9.52 1.86
CA ALA A 28 -9.77 10.58 0.88
C ALA A 28 -8.74 10.17 -0.18
N VAL A 29 -7.64 9.53 0.25
CA VAL A 29 -6.62 8.97 -0.67
C VAL A 29 -7.24 7.95 -1.63
N ALA A 30 -8.06 7.03 -1.11
CA ALA A 30 -8.70 6.02 -1.94
C ALA A 30 -9.72 6.61 -2.91
N ALA A 31 -10.56 7.56 -2.47
CA ALA A 31 -11.53 8.22 -3.32
C ALA A 31 -10.87 9.01 -4.45
N ARG A 32 -9.81 9.78 -4.14
CA ARG A 32 -9.04 10.52 -5.15
C ARG A 32 -8.26 9.59 -6.08
N GLY A 33 -7.62 8.57 -5.53
CA GLY A 33 -6.89 7.56 -6.30
C GLY A 33 -7.81 6.84 -7.28
N TYR A 34 -9.01 6.46 -6.84
CA TYR A 34 -10.04 5.87 -7.68
C TYR A 34 -10.53 6.84 -8.77
N GLN A 35 -10.74 8.11 -8.45
CA GLN A 35 -11.12 9.14 -9.43
C GLN A 35 -10.06 9.26 -10.54
N ILE A 36 -8.78 9.33 -10.18
CA ILE A 36 -7.68 9.38 -11.16
C ILE A 36 -7.64 8.11 -11.99
N GLN A 37 -7.73 6.94 -11.34
CA GLN A 37 -7.69 5.64 -12.00
C GLN A 37 -8.81 5.46 -13.03
N SER A 38 -10.04 5.79 -12.67
CA SER A 38 -11.23 5.60 -13.51
C SER A 38 -11.40 6.70 -14.56
N SER A 39 -11.20 7.97 -14.18
CA SER A 39 -11.52 9.11 -15.04
C SER A 39 -10.36 9.52 -15.95
N VAL A 40 -9.13 9.51 -15.41
CA VAL A 40 -7.93 9.95 -16.15
C VAL A 40 -7.30 8.77 -16.88
N LEU A 41 -7.03 7.69 -16.16
CA LEU A 41 -6.33 6.52 -16.70
C LEU A 41 -7.26 5.52 -17.37
N ARG A 42 -8.59 5.63 -17.17
CA ARG A 42 -9.62 4.73 -17.70
C ARG A 42 -9.32 3.25 -17.43
N ILE A 43 -8.70 2.97 -16.30
CA ILE A 43 -8.39 1.59 -15.88
C ILE A 43 -9.67 0.98 -15.33
N PRO A 44 -10.13 -0.17 -15.87
CA PRO A 44 -11.30 -0.86 -15.35
C PRO A 44 -11.11 -1.25 -13.88
N ASP A 45 -12.17 -1.18 -13.09
CA ASP A 45 -12.15 -1.44 -11.64
C ASP A 45 -11.55 -2.80 -11.27
N ARG A 46 -11.70 -3.79 -12.16
CA ARG A 46 -11.13 -5.14 -12.01
C ARG A 46 -9.59 -5.12 -11.97
N TYR A 47 -8.95 -4.29 -12.78
CA TYR A 47 -7.48 -4.22 -12.90
C TYR A 47 -6.86 -3.10 -12.05
N GLY A 48 -7.71 -2.27 -11.46
CA GLY A 48 -7.32 -1.17 -10.62
C GLY A 48 -6.77 -1.56 -9.26
N TRP A 49 -5.96 -0.67 -8.69
CA TRP A 49 -5.57 -0.71 -7.29
C TRP A 49 -6.72 -0.33 -6.35
N PHE A 50 -7.57 0.59 -6.82
CA PHE A 50 -8.74 1.08 -6.11
C PHE A 50 -10.02 0.54 -6.71
N THR A 51 -11.03 0.37 -5.86
CA THR A 51 -12.37 -0.10 -6.25
C THR A 51 -13.44 0.75 -5.55
N PRO A 52 -14.63 0.95 -6.15
CA PRO A 52 -15.71 1.74 -5.57
C PRO A 52 -16.47 1.05 -4.43
N GLY A 53 -15.92 -0.04 -3.87
CA GLY A 53 -16.56 -0.85 -2.84
C GLY A 53 -16.72 -0.15 -1.48
N SER A 54 -16.96 -0.93 -0.42
CA SER A 54 -17.28 -0.39 0.90
C SER A 54 -16.24 0.61 1.42
N PRO A 55 -16.63 1.61 2.25
CA PRO A 55 -15.66 2.53 2.86
C PRO A 55 -14.54 1.81 3.63
N ARG A 56 -14.83 0.63 4.21
CA ARG A 56 -13.84 -0.22 4.86
C ARG A 56 -12.78 -0.71 3.88
N LEU A 57 -13.20 -1.16 2.69
CA LEU A 57 -12.30 -1.57 1.62
C LEU A 57 -11.46 -0.39 1.13
N GLN A 58 -12.10 0.74 0.85
CA GLN A 58 -11.42 1.94 0.36
C GLN A 58 -10.35 2.42 1.35
N CYS A 59 -10.66 2.49 2.64
CA CYS A 59 -9.70 2.92 3.65
C CYS A 59 -8.49 1.97 3.74
N ARG A 60 -8.70 0.66 3.64
CA ARG A 60 -7.63 -0.34 3.58
C ARG A 60 -6.78 -0.17 2.31
N GLN A 61 -7.41 0.04 1.15
CA GLN A 61 -6.72 0.28 -0.12
C GLN A 61 -5.89 1.57 -0.07
N GLY A 62 -6.43 2.63 0.53
CA GLY A 62 -5.72 3.89 0.76
C GLY A 62 -4.50 3.71 1.66
N ALA A 63 -4.65 3.03 2.79
CA ALA A 63 -3.54 2.74 3.71
C ALA A 63 -2.45 1.88 3.05
N ALA A 64 -2.85 0.82 2.34
CA ALA A 64 -1.93 -0.04 1.60
C ALA A 64 -1.18 0.75 0.51
N MET A 65 -1.88 1.54 -0.29
CA MET A 65 -1.26 2.38 -1.31
C MET A 65 -0.28 3.39 -0.69
N SER A 66 -0.64 4.05 0.41
CA SER A 66 0.27 4.98 1.10
C SER A 66 1.55 4.29 1.57
N LEU A 67 1.44 3.08 2.12
CA LEU A 67 2.59 2.29 2.51
C LEU A 67 3.44 1.91 1.28
N TYR A 68 2.83 1.45 0.19
CA TYR A 68 3.56 1.07 -1.02
C TYR A 68 4.26 2.25 -1.68
N LEU A 69 3.61 3.40 -1.80
CA LEU A 69 4.23 4.62 -2.30
C LEU A 69 5.40 5.07 -1.43
N PHE A 70 5.24 5.01 -0.10
CA PHE A 70 6.33 5.29 0.82
C PHE A 70 7.52 4.34 0.59
N LEU A 71 7.27 3.03 0.51
CA LEU A 71 8.33 2.03 0.27
C LEU A 71 9.02 2.24 -1.09
N VAL A 72 8.26 2.51 -2.16
CA VAL A 72 8.81 2.78 -3.49
C VAL A 72 9.73 3.99 -3.45
N VAL A 73 9.28 5.11 -2.87
CA VAL A 73 10.08 6.33 -2.78
C VAL A 73 11.33 6.11 -1.91
N PHE A 74 11.14 5.50 -0.73
CA PHE A 74 12.23 5.25 0.22
C PHE A 74 13.32 4.33 -0.38
N LEU A 75 12.91 3.21 -0.98
CA LEU A 75 13.83 2.27 -1.61
C LEU A 75 14.51 2.92 -2.82
N THR A 76 13.77 3.64 -3.66
CA THR A 76 14.34 4.34 -4.83
C THR A 76 15.39 5.36 -4.40
N ALA A 77 15.13 6.13 -3.34
CA ALA A 77 16.10 7.08 -2.80
C ALA A 77 17.36 6.38 -2.26
N LEU A 78 17.18 5.30 -1.50
CA LEU A 78 18.29 4.53 -0.93
C LEU A 78 19.16 3.89 -2.02
N TYR A 79 18.55 3.20 -2.98
CA TYR A 79 19.26 2.57 -4.09
C TYR A 79 19.87 3.60 -5.02
N GLY A 80 19.16 4.68 -5.35
CA GLY A 80 19.66 5.77 -6.18
C GLY A 80 20.90 6.41 -5.57
N TYR A 81 20.88 6.64 -4.25
CA TYR A 81 22.06 7.15 -3.53
C TYR A 81 23.24 6.18 -3.58
N THR A 82 23.00 4.87 -3.36
CA THR A 82 24.06 3.85 -3.45
C THR A 82 24.66 3.78 -4.85
N LEU A 83 23.82 3.73 -5.89
CA LEU A 83 24.25 3.73 -7.29
C LEU A 83 25.06 4.99 -7.62
N PHE A 84 24.59 6.16 -7.18
CA PHE A 84 25.29 7.43 -7.35
C PHE A 84 26.70 7.37 -6.72
N ARG A 85 26.81 6.90 -5.48
CA ARG A 85 28.09 6.74 -4.78
C ARG A 85 28.99 5.73 -5.47
N CYS A 86 28.49 4.60 -5.93
CA CYS A 86 29.29 3.58 -6.61
C CYS A 86 29.81 4.06 -7.97
N LYS A 87 28.96 4.73 -8.76
CA LYS A 87 29.26 5.18 -10.12
C LYS A 87 30.17 6.41 -10.14
N TYR A 88 29.84 7.45 -9.37
CA TYR A 88 30.52 8.74 -9.47
C TYR A 88 31.66 8.90 -8.46
N VAL A 89 31.55 8.34 -7.26
CA VAL A 89 32.60 8.46 -6.24
C VAL A 89 33.63 7.34 -6.37
N HIS A 90 33.16 6.09 -6.49
CA HIS A 90 34.06 4.92 -6.52
C HIS A 90 34.40 4.45 -7.94
N LYS A 91 33.81 5.07 -8.98
CA LYS A 91 34.02 4.73 -10.40
C LYS A 91 33.88 3.24 -10.71
N ARG A 92 32.97 2.54 -10.01
CA ARG A 92 32.70 1.12 -10.25
C ARG A 92 31.70 0.94 -11.40
N ARG A 93 31.86 -0.18 -12.11
CA ARG A 93 30.84 -0.65 -13.05
C ARG A 93 29.58 -1.02 -12.27
N THR A 94 28.44 -0.44 -12.66
CA THR A 94 27.17 -0.51 -11.93
C THR A 94 26.03 -1.10 -12.76
N GLU A 95 26.30 -1.52 -14.00
CA GLU A 95 25.30 -2.05 -14.95
C GLU A 95 24.44 -3.17 -14.31
N GLU A 96 25.05 -4.16 -13.66
CA GLU A 96 24.33 -5.23 -12.98
C GLU A 96 23.45 -4.72 -11.83
N MET A 97 23.94 -3.74 -11.07
CA MET A 97 23.20 -3.14 -9.96
C MET A 97 22.01 -2.33 -10.46
N GLU A 98 22.15 -1.64 -11.60
CA GLU A 98 21.07 -0.90 -12.26
C GLU A 98 19.96 -1.87 -12.71
N TRP A 99 20.31 -3.01 -13.30
CA TRP A 99 19.34 -4.06 -13.66
C TRP A 99 18.66 -4.71 -12.46
N MET A 100 19.42 -5.03 -11.41
CA MET A 100 18.87 -5.56 -10.16
C MET A 100 17.90 -4.56 -9.51
N PHE A 101 18.23 -3.27 -9.56
CA PHE A 101 17.37 -2.22 -9.05
C PHE A 101 16.06 -2.14 -9.86
N GLY A 102 16.13 -2.09 -11.19
CA GLY A 102 14.93 -2.07 -12.04
C GLY A 102 14.04 -3.29 -11.82
N THR A 103 14.64 -4.48 -11.72
CA THR A 103 13.91 -5.74 -11.50
C THR A 103 13.27 -5.78 -10.11
N SER A 104 14.00 -5.40 -9.06
CA SER A 104 13.44 -5.35 -7.70
C SER A 104 12.31 -4.32 -7.58
N LEU A 105 12.42 -3.16 -8.23
CA LEU A 105 11.36 -2.16 -8.27
C LEU A 105 10.10 -2.69 -8.97
N ALA A 106 10.26 -3.38 -10.10
CA ALA A 106 9.16 -4.02 -10.81
C ALA A 106 8.45 -5.06 -9.91
N ILE A 107 9.21 -5.87 -9.17
CA ILE A 107 8.65 -6.84 -8.21
C ILE A 107 7.89 -6.14 -7.08
N VAL A 108 8.44 -5.07 -6.52
CA VAL A 108 7.82 -4.28 -5.45
C VAL A 108 6.52 -3.61 -5.89
N VAL A 109 6.35 -3.31 -7.18
CA VAL A 109 5.07 -2.80 -7.72
C VAL A 109 4.12 -3.94 -8.08
N PHE A 110 4.63 -4.98 -8.73
CA PHE A 110 3.81 -6.06 -9.28
C PHE A 110 3.23 -6.99 -8.22
N LEU A 111 4.01 -7.39 -7.21
CA LEU A 111 3.53 -8.31 -6.18
C LEU A 111 2.40 -7.70 -5.34
N PRO A 112 2.48 -6.44 -4.87
CA PRO A 112 1.35 -5.82 -4.19
C PRO A 112 0.13 -5.62 -5.08
N TRP A 113 0.33 -5.29 -6.36
CA TRP A 113 -0.78 -5.20 -7.31
C TRP A 113 -1.51 -6.55 -7.41
N LEU A 114 -0.75 -7.64 -7.58
CA LEU A 114 -1.28 -8.99 -7.65
C LEU A 114 -2.01 -9.40 -6.36
N ALA A 115 -1.42 -9.07 -5.20
CA ALA A 115 -2.03 -9.32 -3.90
C ALA A 115 -3.36 -8.55 -3.72
N MET A 116 -3.45 -7.33 -4.25
CA MET A 116 -4.68 -6.54 -4.22
C MET A 116 -5.70 -7.06 -5.24
N TYR A 117 -5.27 -7.49 -6.41
CA TYR A 117 -6.12 -8.08 -7.44
C TYR A 117 -6.82 -9.35 -6.93
N HIS A 118 -6.10 -10.19 -6.18
CA HIS A 118 -6.64 -11.41 -5.57
C HIS A 118 -7.19 -11.21 -4.15
N ASP A 119 -7.33 -9.98 -3.63
CA ASP A 119 -7.86 -9.76 -2.27
C ASP A 119 -9.35 -10.20 -2.23
N PRO A 120 -9.71 -11.25 -1.44
CA PRO A 120 -11.09 -11.73 -1.35
C PRO A 120 -12.06 -10.66 -0.86
N ARG A 121 -11.55 -9.60 -0.21
CA ARG A 121 -12.33 -8.46 0.28
C ARG A 121 -12.93 -7.59 -0.82
N ARG A 122 -12.53 -7.80 -2.07
CA ARG A 122 -13.13 -7.15 -3.25
C ARG A 122 -14.44 -7.82 -3.68
N ALA A 123 -14.72 -9.03 -3.20
CA ALA A 123 -15.96 -9.72 -3.52
C ALA A 123 -17.16 -8.94 -2.94
N PRO A 124 -18.26 -8.78 -3.70
CA PRO A 124 -19.41 -7.99 -3.26
C PRO A 124 -20.13 -8.60 -2.05
N ASP A 125 -20.00 -9.91 -1.85
CA ASP A 125 -20.52 -10.70 -0.74
C ASP A 125 -19.56 -10.78 0.46
N TYR A 126 -18.44 -10.05 0.43
CA TYR A 126 -17.48 -10.08 1.53
C TYR A 126 -18.03 -9.40 2.79
N GLU A 127 -18.32 -10.21 3.81
CA GLU A 127 -18.71 -9.72 5.13
C GLU A 127 -17.49 -9.20 5.92
N TRP A 128 -17.53 -7.91 6.22
CA TRP A 128 -16.52 -7.28 7.08
C TRP A 128 -16.85 -7.57 8.54
N LYS A 129 -16.02 -8.37 9.22
CA LYS A 129 -16.13 -8.56 10.68
C LYS A 129 -16.18 -7.22 11.40
N ASP A 130 -17.20 -7.01 12.23
CA ASP A 130 -17.43 -5.74 12.92
C ASP A 130 -16.38 -5.42 13.97
N TRP A 131 -15.99 -4.15 14.00
CA TRP A 131 -14.90 -3.64 14.82
C TRP A 131 -15.40 -3.21 16.21
N GLY A 132 -16.73 -3.19 16.40
CA GLY A 132 -17.42 -2.61 17.56
C GLY A 132 -17.77 -3.57 18.71
N ASN A 133 -17.70 -4.90 18.55
CA ASN A 133 -18.12 -5.82 19.61
C ASN A 133 -16.98 -6.30 20.51
N ARG A 134 -16.18 -5.38 21.04
CA ARG A 134 -15.32 -5.68 22.20
C ARG A 134 -15.60 -4.73 23.36
N ARG A 135 -16.49 -5.23 24.23
CA ARG A 135 -16.81 -4.87 25.65
C ARG A 135 -17.86 -3.78 25.90
N LYS A 136 -19.10 -4.25 26.10
CA LYS A 136 -19.90 -3.93 27.29
C LYS A 136 -20.31 -5.26 27.96
N GLU A 137 -19.32 -5.97 28.51
CA GLU A 137 -19.52 -7.00 29.55
C GLU A 137 -18.33 -6.91 30.50
#